data_AF-A0A3G6JMA1-F1
#
_entry.id   AF-A0A3G6JMA1-F1
#
_cell.length_a   1.000
_cell.length_b   1.000
_cell.length_c   1.000
_cell.angle_alpha   90.00
_cell.angle_beta   90.00
_cell.angle_gamma   90.00
#
_symmetry.space_group_name_H-M   'P 1'
#
loop_
_entity.id
_entity.type
_entity.pdbx_description
1 polymer ?
#
loop_
_entity_poly.entity_id
_entity_poly.type
_entity_poly.pdbx_seq_one_letter_code
_entity_poly.pdbx_strand_id
1 'polypeptide(L)'
;MFDIPHGRTNAILMPHVIRYNGRNPQKHAMFPKDDYFRADKDYADIARFMGWDTDKQSDAELVEVLAQKVYKLGVAVGINMNWKGQGVTKKLLQDTVYTLAEHAYEDQGTTC
;
A
#
# COMPACT_ATOMS: atom_id res chain seq x y z
N MET A 1 7.36 -12.35 -13.39
CA MET A 1 5.98 -12.43 -13.93
C MET A 1 5.67 -11.31 -14.91
N PHE A 2 6.05 -10.04 -14.62
CA PHE A 2 5.85 -8.92 -15.55
C PHE A 2 7.14 -8.13 -15.85
N ASP A 3 8.28 -8.61 -15.36
CA ASP A 3 9.61 -7.97 -15.48
C ASP A 3 9.64 -6.47 -15.12
N ILE A 4 8.74 -6.07 -14.22
CA ILE A 4 8.73 -4.74 -13.62
C ILE A 4 9.76 -4.73 -12.48
N PRO A 5 10.67 -3.74 -12.42
CA PRO A 5 11.61 -3.60 -11.31
C PRO A 5 10.90 -3.60 -9.95
N HIS A 6 11.42 -4.35 -8.98
CA HIS A 6 10.80 -4.54 -7.66
C HIS A 6 10.39 -3.22 -6.98
N GLY A 7 11.29 -2.23 -6.92
CA GLY A 7 10.99 -0.93 -6.33
C GLY A 7 9.84 -0.18 -7.01
N ARG A 8 9.65 -0.39 -8.32
CA ARG A 8 8.55 0.23 -9.08
C ARG A 8 7.22 -0.45 -8.79
N THR A 9 7.20 -1.78 -8.67
CA THR A 9 6.03 -2.55 -8.25
C THR A 9 5.58 -2.11 -6.85
N ASN A 10 6.52 -1.97 -5.91
CA ASN A 10 6.22 -1.50 -4.56
C ASN A 10 5.66 -0.08 -4.57
N ALA A 11 6.26 0.84 -5.33
CA ALA A 11 5.76 2.21 -5.45
C ALA A 11 4.30 2.26 -5.96
N ILE A 12 3.97 1.45 -6.98
CA ILE A 12 2.59 1.38 -7.52
C ILE A 12 1.61 0.82 -6.48
N LEU A 13 2.00 -0.19 -5.71
CA LEU A 13 1.11 -0.85 -4.75
C LEU A 13 0.96 -0.10 -3.41
N MET A 14 2.00 0.63 -2.99
CA MET A 14 2.07 1.25 -1.65
C MET A 14 0.87 2.16 -1.32
N PRO A 15 0.36 3.05 -2.20
CA PRO A 15 -0.84 3.83 -1.92
C PRO A 15 -2.11 2.99 -1.71
N HIS A 16 -2.18 1.80 -2.29
CA HIS A 16 -3.31 0.89 -2.12
C HIS A 16 -3.17 0.07 -0.82
N VAL A 17 -1.96 -0.37 -0.52
CA VAL A 17 -1.63 -1.10 0.73
C VAL A 17 -1.85 -0.22 1.95
N ILE A 18 -1.43 1.06 1.92
CA ILE A 18 -1.68 2.01 3.01
C ILE A 18 -3.18 2.15 3.30
N ARG A 19 -4.02 2.25 2.26
CA ARG A 19 -5.48 2.34 2.41
C ARG A 19 -6.11 1.06 2.93
N TYR A 20 -5.58 -0.09 2.52
CA TYR A 20 -6.04 -1.39 2.99
C TYR A 20 -5.69 -1.59 4.47
N ASN A 21 -4.42 -1.35 4.84
CA ASN A 21 -3.91 -1.52 6.20
C ASN A 21 -4.36 -0.42 7.16
N GLY A 22 -4.71 0.78 6.68
CA GLY A 22 -5.26 1.86 7.50
C GLY A 22 -6.73 1.67 7.88
N ARG A 23 -7.35 0.54 7.49
CA ARG A 23 -8.65 0.10 7.98
C ARG A 23 -8.45 -1.08 8.90
N ASN A 24 -9.23 -1.14 9.99
CA ASN A 24 -9.15 -2.26 10.93
C ASN A 24 -9.41 -3.59 10.19
N PRO A 25 -8.44 -4.51 10.16
CA PRO A 25 -8.55 -5.75 9.41
C PRO A 25 -9.54 -6.71 10.09
N GLN A 26 -10.27 -7.46 9.26
CA GLN A 26 -11.17 -8.51 9.76
C GLN A 26 -10.40 -9.70 10.39
N LYS A 27 -9.12 -9.87 10.02
CA LYS A 27 -8.23 -10.92 10.52
C LYS A 27 -6.93 -10.27 10.98
N HIS A 28 -6.61 -10.39 12.26
CA HIS A 28 -5.36 -9.87 12.83
C HIS A 28 -4.26 -10.92 12.64
N ALA A 29 -3.08 -10.49 12.19
CA ALA A 29 -1.87 -11.31 12.30
C ALA A 29 -1.53 -11.44 13.79
N MET A 30 -1.27 -12.66 14.28
CA MET A 30 -0.94 -12.88 15.68
C MET A 30 0.57 -12.77 15.86
N PHE A 31 1.10 -11.55 15.89
CA PHE A 31 2.48 -11.33 16.29
C PHE A 31 2.57 -11.17 17.81
N PRO A 32 3.53 -11.81 18.51
CA PRO A 32 3.63 -11.78 19.97
C PRO A 32 3.83 -10.39 20.60
N LYS A 33 4.05 -9.35 19.78
CA LYS A 33 4.25 -7.95 20.20
C LYS A 33 3.11 -7.02 19.79
N ASP A 34 2.13 -7.52 19.05
CA ASP A 34 1.00 -6.72 18.57
C ASP A 34 -0.16 -6.82 19.57
N ASP A 35 -0.09 -6.03 20.63
CA ASP A 35 -1.14 -6.00 21.66
C ASP A 35 -2.48 -5.47 21.12
N TYR A 36 -2.45 -4.54 20.15
CA TYR A 36 -3.64 -3.90 19.55
C TYR A 36 -3.36 -3.41 18.12
N PHE A 37 -4.38 -3.40 17.26
CA PHE A 37 -4.30 -2.78 15.93
C PHE A 37 -4.03 -1.27 16.05
N ARG A 38 -2.95 -0.81 15.41
CA ARG A 38 -2.48 0.59 15.46
C ARG A 38 -2.09 1.17 14.11
N ALA A 39 -2.23 0.42 13.02
CA ALA A 39 -1.71 0.83 11.72
C ALA A 39 -2.34 2.16 11.23
N ASP A 40 -3.62 2.39 11.52
CA ASP A 40 -4.30 3.66 11.27
C ASP A 40 -3.63 4.85 11.98
N LYS A 41 -3.33 4.70 13.27
CA LYS A 41 -2.65 5.71 14.08
C LYS A 41 -1.22 5.93 13.64
N ASP A 42 -0.48 4.85 13.37
CA ASP A 42 0.93 4.95 12.98
C ASP A 42 1.06 5.65 11.61
N TYR A 43 0.16 5.37 10.65
CA TYR A 43 0.10 6.11 9.40
C TYR A 43 -0.32 7.58 9.59
N ALA A 44 -1.27 7.85 10.48
CA ALA A 44 -1.67 9.21 10.81
C ALA A 44 -0.52 10.00 11.46
N ASP A 45 0.29 9.36 12.32
CA ASP A 45 1.44 9.97 12.97
C ASP A 45 2.55 10.30 11.96
N ILE A 46 2.76 9.49 10.93
CA ILE A 46 3.66 9.85 9.82
C ILE A 46 3.17 11.12 9.11
N ALA A 47 1.87 11.23 8.83
CA ALA A 47 1.31 12.42 8.18
C ALA A 47 1.44 13.66 9.07
N ARG A 48 1.21 13.53 10.38
CA ARG A 48 1.42 14.60 11.38
C ARG A 48 2.87 15.03 11.47
N PHE A 49 3.79 14.07 11.53
CA PHE A 49 5.23 14.33 11.60
C PHE A 49 5.72 15.11 10.38
N MET A 50 5.20 14.78 9.20
CA MET A 50 5.49 15.51 7.96
C MET A 50 4.81 16.88 7.86
N GLY A 51 3.94 17.24 8.82
CA GLY A 51 3.20 18.50 8.84
C GLY A 51 2.16 18.62 7.73
N TRP A 52 1.62 17.50 7.23
CA TRP A 52 0.64 17.52 6.15
C TRP A 52 -0.79 17.63 6.67
N ASP A 53 -1.58 18.51 6.03
CA ASP A 53 -3.01 18.70 6.25
C ASP A 53 -3.37 18.71 7.75
N THR A 54 -2.71 19.62 8.48
CA THR A 54 -2.85 19.82 9.94
C THR A 54 -4.25 20.25 10.38
N ASP A 55 -5.12 20.55 9.42
CA ASP A 55 -6.53 20.87 9.58
C ASP A 55 -7.43 19.61 9.69
N LYS A 56 -6.92 18.43 9.33
CA LYS A 56 -7.66 17.15 9.43
C LYS A 56 -7.75 16.67 10.86
N GLN A 57 -8.93 16.20 11.24
CA GLN A 57 -9.24 15.83 12.63
C GLN A 57 -9.24 14.32 12.88
N SER A 58 -9.37 13.48 11.83
CA SER A 58 -9.41 12.03 11.99
C SER A 58 -8.19 11.30 11.43
N ASP A 59 -7.81 10.20 12.08
CA ASP A 59 -6.72 9.32 11.63
C ASP A 59 -6.99 8.76 10.23
N ALA A 60 -8.25 8.44 9.93
CA ALA A 60 -8.66 7.95 8.61
C ALA A 60 -8.42 8.96 7.48
N GLU A 61 -8.65 10.25 7.73
CA GLU A 61 -8.35 11.30 6.75
C GLU A 61 -6.84 11.46 6.56
N LEU A 62 -6.04 11.36 7.64
CA LEU A 62 -4.59 11.44 7.58
C LEU A 62 -3.94 10.24 6.87
N VAL A 63 -4.50 9.03 7.01
CA VAL A 63 -4.12 7.85 6.22
C VAL A 63 -4.32 8.13 4.72
N GLU A 64 -5.44 8.73 4.33
CA GLU A 64 -5.69 9.07 2.93
C GLU A 64 -4.72 10.13 2.43
N VAL A 65 -4.35 11.11 3.26
CA VAL A 65 -3.29 12.08 2.93
C VAL A 65 -1.98 11.38 2.63
N LEU A 66 -1.57 10.48 3.51
CA LEU A 66 -0.33 9.73 3.34
C LEU A 66 -0.34 8.97 2.01
N ALA A 67 -1.42 8.23 1.73
CA ALA A 67 -1.57 7.49 0.47
C ALA A 67 -1.50 8.41 -0.76
N GLN A 68 -2.12 9.59 -0.70
CA GLN A 68 -2.05 10.57 -1.79
C GLN A 68 -0.66 11.19 -1.96
N LYS A 69 0.05 11.49 -0.86
CA LYS A 69 1.40 12.06 -0.90
C LYS A 69 2.40 11.06 -1.47
N VAL A 70 2.31 9.79 -1.08
CA VAL A 70 3.10 8.70 -1.68
C VAL A 70 2.81 8.57 -3.18
N TYR A 71 1.54 8.65 -3.60
CA TYR A 71 1.20 8.62 -5.02
C TYR A 71 1.80 9.81 -5.78
N LYS A 72 1.66 11.03 -5.24
CA LYS A 72 2.23 12.26 -5.83
C LYS A 72 3.75 12.19 -5.94
N LEU A 73 4.42 11.63 -4.93
CA LEU A 73 5.86 11.40 -4.97
C LEU A 73 6.24 10.45 -6.11
N GLY A 74 5.53 9.32 -6.26
CA GLY A 74 5.73 8.38 -7.35
C GLY A 74 5.61 9.03 -8.74
N VAL A 75 4.58 9.86 -8.93
CA VAL A 75 4.42 10.64 -10.18
C VAL A 75 5.56 11.65 -10.35
N ALA A 76 5.97 12.37 -9.30
CA ALA A 76 7.03 13.37 -9.35
C ALA A 76 8.40 12.78 -9.71
N VAL A 77 8.68 11.53 -9.32
CA VAL A 77 9.90 10.81 -9.70
C VAL A 77 9.79 10.09 -11.05
N GLY A 78 8.72 10.34 -11.81
CA GLY A 78 8.55 9.84 -13.18
C GLY A 78 8.02 8.40 -13.29
N ILE A 79 7.42 7.85 -12.23
CA ILE A 79 6.81 6.51 -12.28
C ILE A 79 5.39 6.61 -12.84
N ASN A 80 5.08 5.81 -13.86
CA ASN A 80 3.69 5.56 -14.24
C ASN A 80 3.03 4.72 -13.14
N MET A 81 2.27 5.39 -12.25
CA MET A 81 1.65 4.81 -11.06
C MET A 81 0.43 3.91 -11.36
N ASN A 82 0.55 3.03 -12.35
CA ASN A 82 -0.44 2.02 -12.71
C ASN A 82 0.20 0.91 -13.57
N TRP A 83 -0.36 -0.29 -13.49
CA TRP A 83 0.13 -1.47 -14.20
C TRP A 83 0.05 -1.34 -15.73
N LYS A 84 -0.99 -0.67 -16.24
CA LYS A 84 -1.18 -0.42 -17.68
C LYS A 84 -0.03 0.39 -18.27
N GLY A 85 0.43 1.42 -17.56
CA GLY A 85 1.55 2.28 -17.93
C GLY A 85 2.92 1.62 -17.78
N GLN A 86 2.97 0.40 -17.24
CA GLN A 86 4.15 -0.47 -17.21
C GLN A 86 4.08 -1.56 -18.29
N GLY A 87 3.11 -1.51 -19.20
CA GLY A 87 2.96 -2.47 -20.31
C GLY A 87 2.17 -3.74 -19.97
N VAL A 88 1.55 -3.80 -18.78
CA VAL A 88 0.75 -4.97 -18.39
C VAL A 88 -0.61 -4.91 -19.07
N THR A 89 -0.90 -5.93 -19.90
CA THR A 89 -2.19 -6.04 -20.59
C THR A 89 -3.26 -6.59 -19.64
N LYS A 90 -4.52 -6.21 -19.89
CA LYS A 90 -5.66 -6.70 -19.09
C LYS A 90 -5.77 -8.22 -19.11
N LYS A 91 -5.53 -8.84 -20.28
CA LYS A 91 -5.54 -10.31 -20.43
C LYS A 91 -4.44 -10.95 -19.59
N LEU A 92 -3.21 -10.46 -19.71
CA LEU A 92 -2.09 -10.98 -18.94
C LEU A 92 -2.36 -10.85 -17.43
N LEU A 93 -2.90 -9.72 -16.98
CA LEU A 93 -3.29 -9.56 -15.58
C LEU A 93 -4.38 -10.56 -15.15
N GLN A 94 -5.44 -10.73 -15.94
CA GLN A 94 -6.53 -11.66 -15.62
C GLN A 94 -6.07 -13.12 -15.56
N ASP A 95 -5.18 -13.52 -16.47
CA ASP A 95 -4.65 -14.88 -16.54
C ASP A 95 -3.70 -15.20 -15.36
N THR A 96 -3.20 -14.17 -14.67
CA THR A 96 -2.11 -14.32 -13.67
C THR A 96 -2.48 -13.84 -12.27
N VAL A 97 -3.55 -13.06 -12.11
CA VAL A 97 -3.92 -12.41 -10.83
C VAL A 97 -4.16 -13.40 -9.71
N TYR A 98 -4.73 -14.57 -10.00
CA TYR A 98 -5.04 -15.57 -9.00
C TYR A 98 -3.76 -16.20 -8.43
N THR A 99 -2.90 -16.70 -9.30
CA THR A 99 -1.59 -17.24 -8.93
C THR A 99 -0.71 -16.19 -8.24
N LEU A 100 -0.76 -14.93 -8.69
CA LEU A 100 -0.04 -13.84 -8.05
C LEU A 100 -0.53 -13.59 -6.62
N ALA A 101 -1.84 -13.66 -6.38
CA ALA A 101 -2.42 -13.48 -5.06
C ALA A 101 -2.06 -14.63 -4.10
N GLU A 102 -2.07 -15.88 -4.59
CA GLU A 102 -1.61 -17.04 -3.80
C GLU A 102 -0.13 -16.91 -3.43
N HIS A 103 0.74 -16.63 -4.41
CA HIS A 103 2.16 -16.44 -4.15
C HIS A 103 2.43 -15.25 -3.21
N ALA A 104 1.65 -14.17 -3.30
CA ALA A 104 1.79 -13.02 -2.39
C ALA A 104 1.33 -13.35 -0.97
N TYR A 105 0.36 -14.24 -0.80
CA TYR A 105 -0.07 -14.72 0.51
C TYR A 105 0.95 -15.66 1.15
N GLU A 106 1.61 -16.49 0.34
CA GLU A 106 2.67 -17.42 0.77
C GLU A 106 4.04 -16.75 0.93
N ASP A 107 4.18 -15.50 0.50
CA ASP A 107 5.43 -14.74 0.59
C ASP A 107 5.78 -14.42 2.06
N GLN A 108 7.07 -14.52 2.39
CA GLN A 108 7.55 -14.26 3.75
C GLN A 108 7.34 -12.81 4.21
N GLY A 109 7.15 -11.86 3.28
CA GLY A 109 6.76 -10.48 3.59
C GLY A 109 5.30 -10.32 4.05
N THR A 110 4.48 -11.36 3.90
CA THR A 110 3.05 -11.41 4.29
C THR A 110 2.79 -12.39 5.43
N THR A 111 3.74 -13.27 5.77
CA THR A 111 3.54 -14.27 6.84
C THR A 111 3.25 -13.62 8.19
N CYS A 112 2.09 -14.00 8.75
CA CYS A 112 1.65 -13.71 10.12
C CYS A 112 2.55 -14.36 11.16
#